data_AF-A0A8J3ESG4-F1
#
_entry.id   AF-A0A8J3ESG4-F1
#
_cell.length_a   1.000
_cell.length_b   1.000
_cell.length_c   1.000
_cell.angle_alpha   90.00
_cell.angle_beta   90.00
_cell.angle_gamma   90.00
#
_symmetry.space_group_name_H-M   'P 1'
#
loop_
_entity.id
_entity.type
_entity.pdbx_description
1 polymer ?
#
loop_
_entity_poly.entity_id
_entity_poly.type
_entity_poly.pdbx_seq_one_letter_code
_entity_poly.pdbx_strand_id
1 'polypeptide(L)' 'MAFLDPKQKQDEHDDVLPGAPGLHLDLDVRVCPRCRAQVPPWQPRCRDCDVATVAPEDVPATSFALPAFEDDDEADRG' A
#
# COMPACT_ATOMS: atom_id res chain seq x y z
N MET A 1 12.70 -41.85 35.29
CA MET A 1 12.24 -41.42 33.95
C MET A 1 12.70 -39.99 33.76
N ALA A 2 13.82 -39.78 33.05
CA ALA A 2 14.35 -38.46 32.77
C ALA A 2 13.82 -38.03 31.39
N PHE A 3 12.93 -37.05 31.36
CA PHE A 3 12.50 -36.42 30.12
C PHE A 3 13.57 -35.39 29.77
N LEU A 4 14.25 -35.59 28.65
CA LEU A 4 15.12 -34.58 28.07
C LEU A 4 14.23 -33.40 27.65
N ASP A 5 14.42 -32.26 28.29
CA ASP A 5 13.78 -31.01 27.90
C ASP A 5 14.34 -30.58 26.53
N PRO A 6 13.52 -30.50 25.47
CA PRO A 6 13.99 -30.17 24.15
C PRO A 6 14.44 -28.71 24.15
N LYS A 7 15.76 -28.50 23.94
CA LYS A 7 16.37 -27.20 23.64
C LYS A 7 15.45 -26.38 22.74
N GLN A 8 14.86 -25.33 23.30
CA GLN A 8 14.22 -24.27 22.53
C GLN A 8 15.22 -23.81 21.48
N LYS A 9 14.89 -24.05 20.20
CA LYS A 9 15.65 -23.50 19.10
C LYS A 9 15.48 -21.99 19.17
N GLN A 10 16.61 -21.30 19.08
CA GLN A 10 16.70 -19.86 18.92
C GLN A 10 15.83 -19.43 17.73
N ASP A 11 14.74 -18.73 17.99
CA ASP A 11 14.06 -17.85 17.04
C ASP A 11 14.91 -16.56 16.84
N GLU A 12 16.21 -16.73 16.60
CA GLU A 12 17.11 -15.67 16.13
C GLU A 12 17.09 -15.68 14.60
N HIS A 13 15.95 -15.33 14.01
CA HIS A 13 15.91 -14.82 12.64
C HIS A 13 14.60 -14.05 12.42
N ASP A 14 14.34 -13.06 13.28
CA ASP A 14 13.56 -11.91 12.87
C ASP A 14 14.35 -11.27 11.72
N ASP A 15 13.95 -11.58 10.49
CA ASP A 15 14.51 -11.14 9.22
C ASP A 15 14.28 -9.62 9.06
N VAL A 16 14.78 -8.83 10.00
CA VAL A 16 14.86 -7.38 9.90
C VAL A 16 15.98 -7.08 8.93
N LEU A 17 15.65 -7.15 7.64
CA LEU A 17 16.47 -6.56 6.58
C LEU A 17 16.66 -5.07 6.90
N PRO A 18 17.87 -4.61 7.24
CA PRO A 18 18.12 -3.21 7.58
C PRO A 18 18.09 -2.39 6.29
N GLY A 19 16.89 -1.95 5.90
CA GLY A 19 16.72 -1.15 4.68
C GLY A 19 15.38 -1.34 3.97
N ALA A 20 14.53 -2.28 4.38
CA ALA A 20 13.12 -2.24 4.00
C ALA A 20 12.43 -1.29 4.99
N PRO A 21 12.09 -0.03 4.64
CA PRO A 21 11.10 0.67 5.42
C PRO A 21 9.87 -0.22 5.35
N GLY A 22 9.51 -0.84 6.48
CA GLY A 22 8.33 -1.68 6.55
C GLY A 22 7.22 -0.91 5.88
N LEU A 23 6.71 -1.48 4.78
CA LEU A 23 5.56 -0.97 4.05
C LEU A 23 4.40 -1.04 5.05
N HIS A 24 4.31 -0.03 5.90
CA HIS A 24 3.12 0.30 6.68
C HIS A 24 2.11 0.75 5.63
N LEU A 25 1.55 -0.22 4.94
CA LEU A 25 0.36 -0.04 4.15
C LEU A 25 -0.72 0.26 5.19
N ASP A 26 -1.07 1.53 5.30
CA ASP A 26 -2.16 2.02 6.15
C ASP A 26 -3.48 1.55 5.52
N LEU A 27 -3.71 0.22 5.55
CA LEU A 27 -4.89 -0.45 4.96
C LEU A 27 -6.19 0.01 5.62
N ASP A 28 -6.08 0.63 6.79
CA ASP A 28 -7.20 1.14 7.53
C ASP A 28 -7.59 2.58 7.11
N VAL A 29 -6.82 3.26 6.24
CA VAL A 29 -7.23 4.58 5.77
C VAL A 29 -8.41 4.46 4.81
N ARG A 30 -9.46 5.26 5.03
CA ARG A 30 -10.58 5.37 4.09
C ARG A 30 -10.39 6.61 3.23
N VAL A 31 -10.92 6.59 2.02
CA VAL A 31 -10.83 7.71 1.08
C VAL A 31 -12.22 8.17 0.68
N CYS A 32 -12.43 9.48 0.58
CA CYS A 32 -13.64 10.01 -0.02
C CYS A 32 -13.57 9.89 -1.55
N PRO A 33 -14.54 9.23 -2.22
CA PRO A 33 -14.51 9.08 -3.67
C PRO A 33 -14.74 10.41 -4.41
N ARG A 34 -15.29 11.43 -3.74
CA ARG A 34 -15.61 12.74 -4.35
C ARG A 34 -14.47 13.74 -4.26
N CYS A 35 -13.93 13.97 -3.07
CA CYS A 35 -12.87 14.96 -2.83
C CYS A 35 -11.48 14.33 -2.67
N ARG A 36 -11.37 12.99 -2.61
CA ARG A 36 -10.12 12.24 -2.38
C ARG A 36 -9.39 12.58 -1.09
N ALA A 37 -10.08 13.21 -0.15
CA ALA A 37 -9.55 13.39 1.20
C ALA A 37 -9.36 12.02 1.87
N GLN A 38 -8.21 11.86 2.54
CA GLN A 38 -7.97 10.73 3.44
C GLN A 38 -8.78 10.97 4.72
N VAL A 39 -9.49 9.93 5.14
CA VAL A 39 -10.42 9.96 6.26
C VAL A 39 -10.08 8.80 7.21
N PRO A 40 -10.18 9.00 8.53
CA PRO A 40 -9.91 7.92 9.47
C PRO A 40 -10.82 6.69 9.26
N PRO A 41 -10.34 5.46 9.57
CA PRO A 41 -11.08 4.21 9.39
C PRO A 41 -12.46 4.19 10.03
N TRP A 42 -12.57 4.78 11.22
CA TRP A 42 -13.80 4.80 12.01
C TRP A 42 -14.83 5.81 11.51
N GLN A 43 -14.48 6.64 10.53
CA GLN A 43 -15.33 7.71 10.04
C GLN A 43 -15.97 7.31 8.69
N PRO A 44 -17.26 6.92 8.68
CA PRO A 44 -17.94 6.40 7.49
C PRO A 44 -18.34 7.49 6.49
N ARG A 45 -18.28 8.77 6.88
CA ARG A 45 -18.65 9.92 6.04
C ARG A 45 -17.58 11.00 6.04
N CYS A 46 -17.28 11.53 4.85
CA CYS A 46 -16.35 12.64 4.70
C CYS A 46 -16.94 13.92 5.32
N ARG A 47 -16.14 14.66 6.09
CA ARG A 47 -16.58 15.88 6.77
C ARG A 47 -16.91 17.04 5.80
N ASP A 48 -16.22 17.12 4.67
CA ASP A 48 -16.38 18.22 3.71
C ASP A 48 -17.58 18.07 2.78
N CYS A 49 -17.91 16.85 2.40
CA CYS A 49 -18.92 16.60 1.37
C CYS A 49 -20.03 15.61 1.79
N ASP A 50 -19.97 15.09 3.02
CA ASP A 50 -20.94 14.15 3.61
C ASP A 50 -21.14 12.84 2.82
N VAL A 51 -20.24 12.53 1.89
CA VAL A 51 -20.26 11.31 1.08
C VAL A 51 -19.69 10.14 1.87
N ALA A 52 -20.24 8.94 1.65
CA ALA A 52 -19.73 7.70 2.19
C ALA A 52 -18.26 7.48 1.78
N THR A 53 -17.40 7.18 2.75
CA THR A 53 -15.99 6.88 2.53
C THR A 53 -15.83 5.41 2.16
N VAL A 54 -14.93 5.14 1.22
CA VAL A 54 -14.67 3.79 0.69
C VAL A 54 -13.21 3.41 0.92
N ALA A 55 -12.85 2.15 0.71
CA ALA A 55 -11.44 1.76 0.73
C ALA A 55 -10.71 2.44 -0.44
N PRO A 56 -9.40 2.75 -0.31
CA PRO A 56 -8.63 3.37 -1.38
C PRO A 56 -8.64 2.54 -2.67
N GLU A 57 -8.74 1.21 -2.58
CA GLU A 57 -8.85 0.28 -3.71
C GLU A 57 -10.17 0.38 -4.47
N ASP A 58 -11.26 0.79 -3.81
CA ASP A 58 -12.58 0.99 -4.43
C ASP A 58 -12.68 2.33 -5.17
N VAL A 59 -11.78 3.27 -4.91
CA VAL A 59 -11.77 4.55 -5.61
C VAL A 59 -11.29 4.27 -7.04
N PRO A 60 -12.13 4.50 -8.07
CA PRO A 60 -11.73 4.25 -9.43
C PRO A 60 -10.49 5.09 -9.71
N ALA A 61 -9.39 4.41 -10.07
CA ALA A 61 -8.20 5.07 -10.54
C ALA A 61 -8.64 5.98 -11.68
N THR A 62 -8.53 7.32 -11.50
CA THR A 62 -8.65 8.20 -12.65
C THR A 62 -7.59 7.74 -13.60
N SER A 63 -8.02 7.25 -14.77
CA SER A 63 -7.19 6.86 -15.88
C SER A 63 -5.98 7.79 -15.92
N PHE A 64 -4.85 7.27 -15.45
CA PHE A 64 -3.58 7.97 -15.57
C PHE A 64 -3.32 7.91 -17.07
N ALA A 65 -3.65 8.98 -17.79
CA ALA A 65 -3.20 9.13 -19.15
C ALA A 65 -1.68 9.22 -19.02
N LEU A 66 -1.01 8.07 -19.16
CA LEU A 66 0.43 8.05 -19.30
C LEU A 66 0.74 8.96 -20.49
N PRO A 67 1.69 9.90 -20.36
CA PRO A 67 2.14 10.64 -21.54
C PRO A 67 2.51 9.61 -22.59
N ALA A 68 2.03 9.81 -23.83
CA ALA A 68 2.45 8.96 -24.93
C ALA A 68 3.97 9.06 -25.00
N PHE A 69 4.66 8.00 -24.60
CA PHE A 69 6.09 7.89 -24.84
C PHE A 69 6.20 7.81 -26.36
N GLU A 70 6.65 8.89 -27.00
CA GLU A 70 7.11 8.83 -28.38
C GLU A 70 8.22 7.78 -28.39
N ASP A 71 7.95 6.66 -29.07
CA ASP A 71 8.92 5.62 -29.39
C ASP A 71 9.98 6.30 -30.29
N ASP A 72 11.00 6.90 -29.69
CA ASP A 72 12.22 7.36 -30.38
C ASP A 72 13.08 6.12 -30.69
N ASP A 73 12.53 5.21 -31.50
CA ASP A 73 13.27 4.15 -32.17
C ASP A 73 13.68 4.66 -33.56
N GLU A 74 14.64 5.59 -33.61
CA GLU A 74 15.39 5.82 -34.85
C GLU A 74 16.88 6.06 -34.55
N ALA A 75 17.46 5.06 -33.86
CA ALA A 75 18.89 4.80 -33.91
C ALA A 75 19.20 3.76 -34.99
N ASP A 76 19.10 4.09 -36.29
CA ASP A 76 19.83 3.36 -37.34
C ASP A 76 20.26 4.25 -38.52
N ARG A 77 21.52 4.68 -38.44
CA ARG A 77 22.54 4.53 -39.51
C ARG A 77 22.14 4.90 -40.95
N GLY A 78 22.59 6.09 -41.38
CA GLY A 78 22.82 6.45 -42.79
C GLY A 78 24.15 7.17 -42.96
#